data_AF-A0A8S3HC14-F1
#
_entry.id   AF-A0A8S3HC14-F1
#
_cell.length_a   1.000
_cell.length_b   1.000
_cell.length_c   1.000
_cell.angle_alpha   90.00
_cell.angle_beta   90.00
_cell.angle_gamma   90.00
#
_symmetry.space_group_name_H-M   'P 1'
#
loop_
_entity.id
_entity.type
_entity.pdbx_description
1 polymer ?
#
loop_
_entity_poly.entity_id
_entity_poly.type
_entity_poly.pdbx_seq_one_letter_code
_entity_poly.pdbx_strand_id
1 'polypeptide(L)'
;MLTSNHEDMFIVKLLTRQTRRPEIGDKFSSRHGQKGVCGLIVQQEDMPFNDYGMCPDIIMNPHGYPSRMTIGKLIELLGGKAGVLEGKFHYGTAFGGDKIVDLSKVLIDRGFNYLGKDVLTSGLTGEPLQSYIFFGPIFYQKLKHMVQDKMHARARGPRSILTRQPTEGRSRDGGLRLGEME
;
A
#
# COMPACT_ATOMS: atom_id res chain seq x y z
N MET A 1 -26.72 20.76 -3.65
CA MET A 1 -27.93 20.51 -4.47
C MET A 1 -29.12 20.87 -3.61
N LEU A 2 -29.97 21.77 -4.11
CA LEU A 2 -31.25 22.12 -3.50
C LEU A 2 -32.33 21.45 -4.35
N THR A 3 -33.20 20.67 -3.72
CA THR A 3 -34.33 20.00 -4.39
C THR A 3 -35.51 19.97 -3.43
N SER A 4 -36.71 19.75 -3.93
CA SER A 4 -37.87 19.36 -3.11
C SER A 4 -38.09 17.84 -3.17
N ASN A 5 -38.71 17.26 -2.14
CA ASN A 5 -39.29 15.92 -2.22
C ASN A 5 -40.70 15.99 -2.86
N HIS A 6 -41.37 14.84 -3.01
CA HIS A 6 -42.73 14.76 -3.54
C HIS A 6 -43.80 15.46 -2.67
N GLU A 7 -43.45 15.86 -1.45
CA GLU A 7 -44.31 16.56 -0.49
C GLU A 7 -43.95 18.06 -0.41
N ASP A 8 -43.20 18.59 -1.38
CA ASP A 8 -42.72 19.98 -1.45
C ASP A 8 -41.84 20.42 -0.27
N MET A 9 -41.30 19.48 0.51
CA MET A 9 -40.30 19.79 1.54
C MET A 9 -38.91 19.99 0.92
N PHE A 10 -38.24 21.06 1.36
CA PHE A 10 -36.88 21.39 0.92
C PHE A 10 -35.85 20.36 1.42
N ILE A 11 -35.09 19.80 0.48
CA ILE A 11 -33.92 18.95 0.72
C ILE A 11 -32.67 19.70 0.29
N VAL A 12 -31.73 19.81 1.23
CA VAL A 12 -30.41 20.37 0.99
C VAL A 12 -29.37 19.27 1.08
N LYS A 13 -28.69 18.97 -0.03
CA LYS A 13 -27.56 18.03 -0.07
C LYS A 13 -26.25 18.79 -0.23
N LEU A 14 -25.39 18.70 0.78
CA LEU A 14 -24.04 19.24 0.79
C LEU A 14 -23.05 18.10 0.53
N LEU A 15 -22.14 18.30 -0.44
CA LEU A 15 -21.06 17.37 -0.73
C LEU A 15 -19.73 18.09 -0.51
N THR A 16 -18.93 17.60 0.42
CA THR A 16 -17.60 18.14 0.73
C THR A 16 -16.52 17.22 0.18
N ARG A 17 -15.42 17.79 -0.31
CA ARG A 17 -14.25 17.04 -0.80
C ARG A 17 -13.05 17.33 0.07
N GLN A 18 -12.29 16.28 0.40
CA GLN A 18 -10.99 16.39 1.05
C GLN A 18 -9.97 15.56 0.27
N THR A 19 -8.83 16.15 -0.09
CA THR A 19 -7.70 15.43 -0.68
C THR A 19 -6.87 14.81 0.44
N ARG A 20 -6.56 13.51 0.34
CA ARG A 20 -5.83 12.77 1.39
C ARG A 20 -4.56 12.14 0.83
N ARG A 21 -3.43 12.76 1.17
CA ARG A 21 -2.09 12.26 0.82
C ARG A 21 -1.76 11.02 1.64
N PRO A 22 -0.89 10.11 1.17
CA PRO A 22 -0.36 9.02 1.98
C PRO A 22 0.35 9.55 3.23
N GLU A 23 0.00 8.99 4.38
CA GLU A 23 0.63 9.31 5.67
C GLU A 23 1.14 8.04 6.36
N ILE A 24 2.06 8.21 7.31
CA ILE A 24 2.51 7.11 8.18
C ILE A 24 1.30 6.56 8.93
N GLY A 25 1.07 5.25 8.84
CA GLY A 25 -0.13 4.61 9.39
C GLY A 25 -1.21 4.28 8.35
N ASP A 26 -1.14 4.82 7.13
CA ASP A 26 -2.07 4.46 6.05
C ASP A 26 -1.85 3.01 5.59
N LYS A 27 -2.94 2.33 5.22
CA LYS A 27 -2.92 0.92 4.85
C LYS A 27 -2.90 0.72 3.33
N PHE A 28 -2.00 -0.15 2.88
CA PHE A 28 -1.84 -0.56 1.48
C PHE A 28 -1.91 -2.08 1.35
N SER A 29 -2.21 -2.59 0.16
CA SER A 29 -2.17 -4.02 -0.13
C SER A 29 -1.72 -4.28 -1.56
N SER A 30 -0.93 -5.34 -1.78
CA SER A 30 -0.84 -5.91 -3.12
C SER A 30 -2.12 -6.70 -3.45
N ARG A 31 -2.24 -7.13 -4.71
CA ARG A 31 -3.32 -8.05 -5.15
C ARG A 31 -3.21 -9.46 -4.56
N HIS A 32 -2.13 -9.77 -3.85
CA HIS A 32 -1.83 -11.09 -3.27
C HIS A 32 -2.12 -11.15 -1.76
N GLY A 33 -3.07 -10.34 -1.28
CA GLY A 33 -3.45 -10.31 0.14
C GLY A 33 -2.38 -9.73 1.08
N GLN A 34 -1.34 -9.09 0.53
CA GLN A 34 -0.24 -8.56 1.31
C GLN A 34 -0.55 -7.18 1.87
N LYS A 35 -1.40 -7.15 2.90
CA LYS A 35 -1.74 -5.92 3.62
C LYS A 35 -0.57 -5.44 4.46
N GLY A 36 -0.21 -4.17 4.34
CA GLY A 36 0.83 -3.49 5.10
C GLY A 36 0.39 -2.09 5.50
N VAL A 37 1.08 -1.53 6.48
CA VAL A 37 0.92 -0.14 6.92
C VAL A 37 2.19 0.62 6.55
N CYS A 38 2.06 1.87 6.09
CA CYS A 38 3.22 2.73 5.84
C CYS A 38 3.92 3.02 7.18
N GLY A 39 5.13 2.50 7.35
CA GLY A 39 5.92 2.68 8.58
C GLY A 39 6.89 3.85 8.53
N LEU A 40 7.34 4.22 7.32
CA LEU A 40 8.31 5.29 7.09
C LEU A 40 8.08 5.87 5.69
N ILE A 41 8.20 7.19 5.59
CA ILE A 41 8.26 7.94 4.33
C ILE A 41 9.61 8.63 4.32
N VAL A 42 10.42 8.38 3.29
CA VAL A 42 11.76 8.96 3.13
C VAL A 42 11.83 9.76 1.84
N GLN A 43 12.79 10.68 1.80
CA GLN A 43 13.10 11.45 0.59
C GLN A 43 13.82 10.56 -0.43
N GLN A 44 13.79 10.96 -1.70
CA GLN A 44 14.38 10.18 -2.78
C GLN A 44 15.90 10.02 -2.62
N GLU A 45 16.60 11.04 -2.09
CA GLU A 45 18.05 10.98 -1.85
C GLU A 45 18.47 9.85 -0.89
N ASP A 46 17.61 9.48 0.07
CA ASP A 46 17.89 8.43 1.04
C ASP A 46 17.55 7.02 0.53
N MET A 47 16.83 6.94 -0.60
CA MET A 47 16.37 5.67 -1.16
C MET A 47 17.49 4.96 -1.94
N PRO A 48 17.55 3.63 -1.90
CA PRO A 48 18.47 2.89 -2.73
C PRO A 48 18.08 3.05 -4.21
N PHE A 49 19.07 3.18 -5.09
CA PHE A 49 18.86 3.39 -6.52
C PHE A 49 19.70 2.41 -7.35
N ASN A 50 19.26 2.08 -8.56
CA ASN A 50 20.06 1.26 -9.48
C ASN A 50 20.94 2.11 -10.41
N ASP A 51 21.78 1.47 -11.22
CA ASP A 51 22.69 2.17 -12.16
C ASP A 51 21.97 3.02 -13.22
N TYR A 52 20.68 2.77 -13.42
CA TYR A 52 19.81 3.57 -14.30
C TYR A 52 19.18 4.79 -13.58
N GLY A 53 19.47 4.99 -12.29
CA GLY A 53 18.90 6.05 -11.46
C GLY A 53 17.47 5.79 -10.99
N MET A 54 16.96 4.56 -11.14
CA MET A 54 15.61 4.20 -10.69
C MET A 54 15.60 3.97 -9.18
N CYS A 55 14.73 4.68 -8.47
CA CYS A 55 14.46 4.50 -7.05
C CYS A 55 13.11 3.78 -6.85
N PRO A 56 12.95 2.93 -5.80
CA PRO A 56 11.67 2.29 -5.52
C PRO A 56 10.64 3.29 -4.98
N ASP A 57 9.37 3.10 -5.36
CA ASP A 57 8.26 3.83 -4.72
C ASP A 57 7.90 3.24 -3.34
N ILE A 58 7.99 1.92 -3.20
CA ILE A 58 7.63 1.18 -1.98
C ILE A 58 8.64 0.05 -1.77
N ILE A 59 9.20 -0.03 -0.57
CA ILE A 59 10.03 -1.16 -0.12
C ILE A 59 9.20 -2.06 0.79
N MET A 60 9.20 -3.36 0.50
CA MET A 60 8.56 -4.36 1.35
C MET A 60 9.60 -5.29 1.95
N ASN A 61 9.44 -5.57 3.25
CA ASN A 61 10.29 -6.49 3.97
C ASN A 61 10.23 -7.93 3.37
N PRO A 62 11.39 -8.57 3.09
CA PRO A 62 11.46 -9.93 2.55
C PRO A 62 10.84 -11.00 3.46
N HIS A 63 10.79 -10.81 4.78
CA HIS A 63 10.17 -11.75 5.71
C HIS A 63 8.66 -11.93 5.48
N GLY A 64 8.03 -11.04 4.73
CA GLY A 64 6.62 -11.16 4.37
C GLY A 64 6.29 -12.20 3.28
N TYR A 65 7.28 -12.84 2.66
CA TYR A 65 7.09 -13.80 1.56
C TYR A 65 7.09 -15.28 2.00
N PRO A 66 8.09 -15.80 2.75
CA PRO A 66 8.24 -17.25 2.93
C PRO A 66 7.05 -17.91 3.64
N SER A 67 6.57 -17.31 4.73
CA SER A 67 5.47 -17.85 5.53
C SER A 67 4.10 -17.78 4.84
N ARG A 68 3.94 -16.84 3.90
CA ARG A 68 2.67 -16.61 3.19
C ARG A 68 2.59 -17.32 1.84
N MET A 69 3.71 -17.85 1.34
CA MET A 69 3.80 -18.56 0.07
C MET A 69 3.18 -17.79 -1.11
N THR A 70 3.32 -16.46 -1.12
CA THR A 70 2.73 -15.56 -2.14
C THR A 70 3.59 -15.48 -3.41
N ILE A 71 3.83 -16.63 -4.04
CA ILE A 71 4.66 -16.75 -5.25
C ILE A 71 4.10 -15.90 -6.41
N GLY A 72 2.77 -15.76 -6.50
CA GLY A 72 2.12 -14.94 -7.53
C GLY A 72 2.61 -13.49 -7.54
N LYS A 73 3.02 -12.94 -6.40
CA LYS A 73 3.59 -11.59 -6.32
C LYS A 73 4.97 -11.50 -6.96
N LEU A 74 5.77 -12.56 -6.85
CA LEU A 74 7.09 -12.64 -7.48
C LEU A 74 6.95 -12.76 -9.00
N ILE A 75 5.99 -13.57 -9.45
CA ILE A 75 5.67 -13.72 -10.88
C ILE A 75 5.13 -12.40 -11.45
N GLU A 76 4.28 -11.70 -10.72
CA GLU A 76 3.77 -10.37 -11.12
C GLU A 76 4.90 -9.37 -11.36
N LEU A 77 5.93 -9.35 -10.51
CA LEU A 77 7.07 -8.45 -10.71
C LEU A 77 7.85 -8.81 -11.98
N LEU A 78 8.12 -10.09 -12.22
CA LEU A 78 8.82 -10.53 -13.43
C LEU A 78 8.04 -10.14 -14.69
N GLY A 79 6.74 -10.43 -14.71
CA GLY A 79 5.85 -10.07 -15.81
C GLY A 79 5.72 -8.55 -15.98
N GLY A 80 5.64 -7.80 -14.87
CA GLY A 80 5.60 -6.34 -14.91
C GLY A 80 6.88 -5.75 -15.46
N LYS A 81 8.04 -6.26 -15.04
CA LYS A 81 9.36 -5.79 -15.52
C LYS A 81 9.55 -6.11 -16.99
N ALA A 82 9.27 -7.34 -17.42
CA ALA A 82 9.30 -7.73 -18.83
C ALA A 82 8.35 -6.87 -19.68
N GLY A 83 7.13 -6.62 -19.19
CA GLY A 83 6.11 -5.86 -19.91
C GLY A 83 6.48 -4.39 -20.11
N VAL A 84 7.11 -3.76 -19.12
CA VAL A 84 7.65 -2.39 -19.25
C VAL A 84 8.77 -2.33 -20.28
N LEU A 85 9.65 -3.34 -20.31
CA LEU A 85 10.79 -3.37 -21.24
C LEU A 85 10.39 -3.65 -22.69
N GLU A 86 9.34 -4.44 -22.91
CA GLU A 86 8.84 -4.74 -24.26
C GLU A 86 7.74 -3.80 -24.74
N GLY A 87 7.11 -3.05 -23.82
CA GLY A 87 5.98 -2.17 -24.14
C GLY A 87 4.67 -2.92 -24.41
N LYS A 88 4.49 -4.12 -23.83
CA LYS A 88 3.29 -4.95 -23.98
C LYS A 88 2.78 -5.48 -22.65
N PHE A 89 1.48 -5.74 -22.59
CA PHE A 89 0.86 -6.36 -21.42
C PHE A 89 1.11 -7.86 -21.45
N HIS A 90 1.65 -8.38 -20.34
CA HIS A 90 1.72 -9.82 -20.09
C HIS A 90 0.46 -10.32 -19.41
N TYR A 91 0.10 -11.57 -19.71
CA TYR A 91 -1.10 -12.19 -19.17
C TYR A 91 -0.78 -12.99 -17.90
N GLY A 92 -1.47 -12.67 -16.81
CA GLY A 92 -1.38 -13.38 -15.52
C GLY A 92 -2.60 -14.27 -15.23
N THR A 93 -3.31 -14.73 -16.25
CA THR A 93 -4.52 -15.55 -16.11
C THR A 93 -4.22 -16.88 -15.40
N ALA A 94 -5.07 -17.29 -14.47
CA ALA A 94 -4.81 -18.40 -13.53
C ALA A 94 -4.36 -19.73 -14.17
N PHE A 95 -4.75 -20.01 -15.43
CA PHE A 95 -4.46 -21.27 -16.12
C PHE A 95 -3.86 -21.08 -17.54
N GLY A 96 -3.49 -19.85 -17.91
CA GLY A 96 -3.02 -19.53 -19.26
C GLY A 96 -2.08 -18.32 -19.31
N GLY A 97 -1.49 -17.96 -18.17
CA GLY A 97 -0.54 -16.87 -18.10
C GLY A 97 0.79 -17.19 -18.79
N ASP A 98 1.54 -16.14 -19.05
CA ASP A 98 2.88 -16.25 -19.63
C ASP A 98 3.80 -17.08 -18.73
N LYS A 99 4.60 -17.95 -19.33
CA LYS A 99 5.52 -18.81 -18.60
C LYS A 99 6.69 -17.99 -18.08
N ILE A 100 7.12 -18.26 -16.85
CA ILE A 100 8.27 -17.60 -16.21
C ILE A 100 9.53 -17.71 -17.08
N VAL A 101 9.75 -18.85 -17.73
CA VAL A 101 10.91 -19.08 -18.61
C VAL A 101 10.96 -18.08 -19.76
N ASP A 102 9.81 -17.75 -20.35
CA ASP A 102 9.75 -16.82 -21.47
C ASP A 102 9.92 -15.36 -20.98
N LEU A 103 9.35 -15.02 -19.82
CA LEU A 103 9.61 -13.73 -19.16
C LEU A 103 11.10 -13.55 -18.80
N SER A 104 11.76 -14.61 -18.33
CA SER A 104 13.18 -14.59 -18.00
C SER A 104 14.05 -14.37 -19.25
N LYS A 105 13.70 -14.94 -20.41
CA LYS A 105 14.39 -14.68 -21.68
C LYS A 105 14.28 -13.22 -22.08
N VAL A 106 13.08 -12.64 -21.99
CA VAL A 106 12.85 -11.22 -22.25
C VAL A 106 13.75 -10.34 -21.39
N LEU A 107 13.90 -10.65 -20.10
CA LEU A 107 14.81 -9.91 -19.22
C LEU A 107 16.27 -10.01 -19.68
N ILE A 108 16.74 -11.22 -20.03
CA ILE A 108 18.10 -11.44 -20.52
C ILE A 108 18.35 -10.66 -21.82
N ASP A 109 17.43 -10.72 -22.77
CA ASP A 109 17.54 -10.05 -24.07
C ASP A 109 17.62 -8.52 -23.93
N ARG A 110 17.12 -7.99 -22.81
CA ARG A 110 17.15 -6.56 -22.46
C ARG A 110 18.27 -6.19 -21.50
N GLY A 111 19.19 -7.11 -21.19
CA GLY A 111 20.33 -6.86 -20.31
C GLY A 111 20.01 -6.85 -18.82
N PHE A 112 18.85 -7.38 -18.41
CA PHE A 112 18.45 -7.53 -17.01
C PHE A 112 18.70 -8.95 -16.51
N ASN A 113 18.79 -9.09 -15.19
CA ASN A 113 18.89 -10.40 -14.56
C ASN A 113 17.61 -11.21 -14.79
N TYR A 114 17.76 -12.48 -15.18
CA TYR A 114 16.66 -13.42 -15.43
C TYR A 114 15.74 -13.67 -14.22
N LEU A 115 16.24 -13.42 -13.00
CA LEU A 115 15.48 -13.47 -11.73
C LEU A 115 14.86 -12.13 -11.34
N GLY A 116 14.93 -11.09 -12.18
CA GLY A 116 14.39 -9.75 -11.86
C GLY A 116 15.07 -9.05 -10.69
N LYS A 117 16.30 -9.47 -10.34
CA LYS A 117 17.10 -8.85 -9.28
C LYS A 117 18.07 -7.85 -9.86
N ASP A 118 18.22 -6.70 -9.21
CA ASP A 118 19.16 -5.66 -9.59
C ASP A 118 20.18 -5.42 -8.47
N VAL A 119 21.33 -4.88 -8.83
CA VAL A 119 22.25 -4.27 -7.87
C VAL A 119 21.72 -2.88 -7.58
N LEU A 120 21.59 -2.54 -6.29
CA LEU A 120 21.25 -1.20 -5.85
C LEU A 120 22.40 -0.61 -5.06
N THR A 121 22.54 0.70 -5.15
CA THR A 121 23.45 1.54 -4.37
C THR A 121 22.68 2.21 -3.26
N SER A 122 23.28 2.25 -2.06
CA SER A 122 22.72 2.93 -0.89
C SER A 122 22.67 4.44 -1.11
N GLY A 123 21.50 5.06 -0.97
CA GLY A 123 21.35 6.52 -1.02
C GLY A 123 22.08 7.26 0.11
N LEU A 124 22.25 6.59 1.26
CA LEU A 124 22.87 7.17 2.44
C LEU A 124 24.41 7.17 2.39
N THR A 125 25.00 6.07 1.90
CA THR A 125 26.46 5.88 1.93
C THR A 125 27.11 6.01 0.55
N GLY A 126 26.33 5.88 -0.53
CA GLY A 126 26.85 5.82 -1.90
C GLY A 126 27.52 4.48 -2.26
N GLU A 127 27.53 3.50 -1.35
CA GLU A 127 28.12 2.19 -1.58
C GLU A 127 27.11 1.19 -2.15
N PRO A 128 27.55 0.23 -3.00
CA PRO A 128 26.68 -0.84 -3.49
C PRO A 128 26.22 -1.72 -2.34
N LEU A 129 24.93 -2.10 -2.34
CA LEU A 129 24.40 -3.05 -1.39
C LEU A 129 25.03 -4.43 -1.61
N GLN A 130 25.38 -5.12 -0.54
CA GLN A 130 26.03 -6.43 -0.58
C GLN A 130 25.16 -7.55 -1.18
N SER A 131 23.86 -7.30 -1.36
CA SER A 131 22.90 -8.30 -1.83
C SER A 131 22.12 -7.79 -3.03
N TYR A 132 21.80 -8.71 -3.94
CA TYR A 132 20.92 -8.43 -5.07
C TYR A 132 19.48 -8.23 -4.58
N ILE A 133 18.89 -7.11 -4.96
CA ILE A 133 17.54 -6.71 -4.53
C ILE A 133 16.55 -7.07 -5.63
N PHE A 134 15.46 -7.74 -5.25
CA PHE A 134 14.36 -8.01 -6.17
C PHE A 134 13.60 -6.71 -6.45
N PHE A 135 13.74 -6.17 -7.65
CA PHE A 135 13.36 -4.81 -8.01
C PHE A 135 12.58 -4.77 -9.32
N GLY A 136 11.37 -4.21 -9.28
CA GLY A 136 10.51 -4.07 -10.44
C GLY A 136 9.10 -3.60 -10.07
N PRO A 137 8.27 -3.32 -11.08
CA PRO A 137 6.92 -2.79 -10.88
C PRO A 137 5.99 -3.87 -10.33
N ILE A 138 5.25 -3.52 -9.27
CA ILE A 138 4.17 -4.35 -8.71
C ILE A 138 2.97 -3.44 -8.44
N PHE A 139 1.77 -3.92 -8.74
CA PHE A 139 0.56 -3.16 -8.46
C PHE A 139 0.19 -3.17 -6.96
N TYR A 140 0.14 -1.99 -6.35
CA TYR A 140 -0.30 -1.77 -4.98
C TYR A 140 -1.60 -0.95 -4.94
N GLN A 141 -2.45 -1.29 -3.98
CA GLN A 141 -3.75 -0.66 -3.75
C GLN A 141 -3.72 0.11 -2.43
N LYS A 142 -4.05 1.42 -2.47
CA LYS A 142 -4.35 2.19 -1.26
C LYS A 142 -5.70 1.74 -0.72
N LEU A 143 -5.74 1.32 0.55
CA LEU A 143 -6.98 0.88 1.19
C LEU A 143 -7.70 2.06 1.84
N LYS A 144 -9.02 1.93 2.01
CA LYS A 144 -9.86 2.95 2.68
C LYS A 144 -9.50 3.22 4.15
N HIS A 145 -8.66 2.39 4.76
CA HIS A 145 -8.29 2.49 6.18
C HIS A 145 -7.15 3.49 6.35
N MET A 146 -7.50 4.75 6.53
CA MET A 146 -6.54 5.82 6.77
C MET A 146 -6.34 6.06 8.27
N VAL A 147 -5.12 6.41 8.68
CA VAL A 147 -4.77 6.63 10.08
C VAL A 147 -5.58 7.79 10.69
N GLN A 148 -5.79 8.85 9.91
CA GLN A 148 -6.54 10.05 10.30
C GLN A 148 -7.99 9.72 10.72
N ASP A 149 -8.59 8.67 10.15
CA ASP A 149 -9.95 8.24 10.53
C ASP A 149 -9.98 7.36 11.79
N LYS A 150 -8.81 6.87 12.23
CA LYS A 150 -8.69 5.93 13.35
C LYS A 150 -8.16 6.57 14.62
N MET A 151 -7.43 7.69 14.52
CA MET A 151 -6.96 8.40 15.70
C MET A 151 -8.16 8.80 16.57
N HIS A 152 -8.10 8.41 17.83
CA HIS A 152 -9.13 8.67 18.84
C HIS A 152 -8.47 8.84 20.20
N ALA A 153 -8.76 9.97 20.86
CA ALA A 153 -8.30 10.29 22.19
C ALA A 153 -9.41 11.02 22.94
N ARG A 154 -9.48 10.80 24.26
CA ARG A 154 -10.41 11.49 25.15
C ARG A 154 -9.73 11.77 26.49
N ALA A 155 -9.77 13.04 26.91
CA ALA A 155 -9.38 13.45 28.26
C ALA A 155 -10.62 13.58 29.18
N ARG A 156 -11.53 14.50 28.83
CA ARG A 156 -12.86 14.66 29.45
C ARG A 156 -13.90 14.79 28.32
N GLY A 157 -15.15 14.45 28.59
CA GLY A 157 -16.18 14.43 27.54
C GLY A 157 -17.56 14.07 28.06
N PRO A 158 -18.55 13.98 27.16
CA PRO A 158 -19.94 13.72 27.51
C PRO A 158 -20.12 12.34 28.15
N ARG A 159 -21.18 12.20 28.94
CA ARG A 159 -21.54 10.99 29.67
C ARG A 159 -22.95 10.56 29.32
N SER A 160 -23.19 9.25 29.31
CA SER A 160 -24.54 8.71 29.18
C SER A 160 -25.39 9.12 30.39
N ILE A 161 -26.67 9.44 30.15
CA ILE A 161 -27.59 9.92 31.19
C ILE A 161 -27.83 8.84 32.25
N LEU A 162 -28.03 7.60 31.83
CA LEU A 162 -28.38 6.49 32.72
C LEU A 162 -27.19 6.02 33.55
N THR A 163 -26.08 5.66 32.91
CA THR A 163 -24.93 5.04 33.58
C THR A 163 -23.91 6.05 34.11
N ARG A 164 -24.01 7.32 33.69
CA ARG A 164 -23.00 8.38 33.92
C ARG A 164 -21.59 7.99 33.46
N GLN A 165 -21.45 6.96 32.63
CA GLN A 165 -20.19 6.54 32.03
C GLN A 165 -19.89 7.36 30.78
N PRO A 166 -18.62 7.43 30.36
CA PRO A 166 -18.24 7.92 29.03
C PRO A 166 -19.15 7.40 27.91
N THR A 167 -19.55 8.27 26.98
CA THR A 167 -20.18 7.89 25.71
C THR A 167 -19.29 6.94 24.90
N GLU A 168 -19.88 6.19 23.97
CA GLU A 168 -19.14 5.33 23.04
C GLU A 168 -18.84 6.05 21.72
N GLY A 169 -17.66 5.76 21.16
CA GLY A 169 -17.30 6.07 19.78
C GLY A 169 -16.73 7.47 19.57
N ARG A 170 -15.82 7.57 18.59
CA ARG A 170 -15.13 8.82 18.26
C ARG A 170 -16.08 9.96 17.87
N SER A 171 -17.15 9.67 17.13
CA SER A 171 -18.10 10.68 16.66
C SER A 171 -18.88 11.38 17.80
N ARG A 172 -18.81 10.86 19.02
CA ARG A 172 -19.49 11.40 20.21
C ARG A 172 -18.51 11.78 21.31
N ASP A 173 -17.24 11.99 20.97
CA ASP A 173 -16.14 12.18 21.93
C ASP A 173 -16.15 11.11 23.03
N GLY A 174 -16.42 9.88 22.61
CA GLY A 174 -16.54 8.72 23.47
C GLY A 174 -15.23 8.32 24.15
N GLY A 175 -15.34 7.56 25.23
CA GLY A 175 -14.18 6.95 25.89
C GLY A 175 -13.75 5.66 25.22
N LEU A 176 -12.55 5.21 25.56
CA LEU A 176 -12.13 3.84 25.30
C LEU A 176 -12.80 2.91 26.31
N ARG A 177 -13.03 1.67 25.89
CA ARG A 177 -13.58 0.62 26.74
C ARG A 177 -12.45 0.00 27.56
N LEU A 178 -12.63 -0.02 28.88
CA LEU A 178 -11.89 -0.90 29.78
C LEU A 178 -12.84 -2.07 30.10
N GLY A 179 -12.59 -3.23 29.49
CA GLY A 179 -13.37 -4.44 29.70
C GLY A 179 -12.85 -5.25 30.88
N GLU A 180 -13.26 -6.51 30.98
CA GLU A 180 -12.88 -7.40 32.09
C GLU A 180 -11.46 -7.97 31.95
N MET A 181 -10.91 -7.99 30.73
CA MET A 181 -9.59 -8.57 30.47
C MET A 181 -8.46 -7.54 30.51
N GLU A 182 -8.80 -6.27 30.33
CA GLU A 182 -7.89 -5.13 30.43
C GLU A 182 -7.50 -4.84 31.89
#